data_AF-A0A1V1P9X6-F1
#
_entry.id   AF-A0A1V1P9X6-F1
#
_cell.length_a   1.000
_cell.length_b   1.000
_cell.length_c   1.000
_cell.angle_alpha   90.00
_cell.angle_beta   90.00
_cell.angle_gamma   90.00
#
_symmetry.space_group_name_H-M   'P 1'
#
loop_
_entity.id
_entity.type
_entity.pdbx_description
1 polymer ?
#
loop_
_entity_poly.entity_id
_entity_poly.type
_entity_poly.pdbx_seq_one_letter_code
_entity_poly.pdbx_strand_id
1 'polypeptide(L)'
;MEDIMTEKFITIDQVANYLAKTHVENEPGLISEVWLFPDKNNKEVRLIELDRTAMPHDNPIAAFGFPPFSESKIPFHVALAVIRPEEKDRLDPPVGWGNWNQAKKVWPS
;
A
#
# COMPACT_ATOMS: atom_id res chain seq x y z
N MET A 1 14.02 -15.24 28.84
CA MET A 1 13.34 -16.08 27.84
C MET A 1 12.94 -15.15 26.73
N GLU A 2 13.79 -15.02 25.73
CA GLU A 2 13.43 -14.38 24.47
C GLU A 2 12.48 -15.34 23.77
N ASP A 3 11.22 -14.93 23.60
CA ASP A 3 10.28 -15.65 22.77
C ASP A 3 10.84 -15.69 21.36
N ILE A 4 11.40 -16.84 21.00
CA ILE A 4 11.69 -17.24 19.63
C ILE A 4 10.32 -17.36 18.98
N MET A 5 9.78 -16.23 18.52
CA MET A 5 8.68 -16.22 17.58
C MET A 5 9.16 -17.03 16.38
N THR A 6 8.71 -18.27 16.29
CA THR A 6 8.72 -19.10 15.08
C THR A 6 8.51 -18.18 13.88
N GLU A 7 9.49 -18.14 12.98
CA GLU A 7 9.53 -17.36 11.75
C GLU A 7 8.27 -17.63 10.91
N LYS A 8 7.18 -16.94 11.25
CA LYS A 8 5.93 -17.01 10.52
C LYS A 8 6.20 -16.26 9.23
N PHE A 9 6.13 -16.95 8.08
CA PHE A 9 6.29 -16.33 6.77
C PHE A 9 5.44 -15.06 6.69
N ILE A 10 6.09 -13.90 6.62
CA ILE A 10 5.41 -12.62 6.47
C ILE A 10 4.87 -12.55 5.04
N THR A 11 3.59 -12.22 4.89
CA THR A 11 2.90 -12.14 3.59
C THR A 11 2.69 -10.69 3.15
N ILE A 12 2.50 -10.47 1.84
CA ILE A 12 2.15 -9.15 1.28
C ILE A 12 0.89 -8.60 1.96
N ASP A 13 -0.16 -9.42 2.13
CA ASP A 13 -1.39 -8.99 2.83
C ASP A 13 -1.11 -8.53 4.26
N GLN A 14 -0.28 -9.25 5.02
CA GLN A 14 0.05 -8.86 6.40
C GLN A 14 0.81 -7.53 6.44
N VAL A 15 1.76 -7.32 5.54
CA VAL A 15 2.51 -6.06 5.46
C VAL A 15 1.60 -4.93 4.99
N ALA A 16 0.76 -5.15 3.98
CA ALA A 16 -0.20 -4.17 3.51
C ALA A 16 -1.16 -3.71 4.61
N ASN A 17 -1.72 -4.65 5.39
CA ASN A 17 -2.60 -4.31 6.52
C ASN A 17 -1.84 -3.57 7.63
N TYR A 18 -0.60 -3.99 7.93
CA TYR A 18 0.25 -3.31 8.90
C TYR A 18 0.53 -1.87 8.48
N LEU A 19 1.02 -1.64 7.26
CA LEU A 19 1.33 -0.32 6.74
C LEU A 19 0.10 0.58 6.68
N ALA A 20 -1.02 0.08 6.13
CA ALA A 20 -2.27 0.83 6.06
C ALA A 20 -2.73 1.30 7.45
N LYS A 21 -2.71 0.40 8.45
CA LYS A 21 -3.07 0.74 9.82
C LYS A 21 -2.11 1.77 10.40
N THR A 22 -0.79 1.56 10.28
CA THR A 22 0.22 2.47 10.82
C THR A 22 0.11 3.87 10.23
N HIS A 23 -0.08 3.99 8.91
CA HIS A 23 -0.19 5.30 8.26
C HIS A 23 -1.46 6.04 8.72
N VAL A 24 -2.61 5.36 8.74
CA VAL A 24 -3.87 5.96 9.20
C VAL A 24 -3.81 6.38 10.67
N GLU A 25 -3.18 5.58 11.54
CA GLU A 25 -3.02 5.91 12.96
C GLU A 25 -2.07 7.10 13.19
N ASN A 26 -1.06 7.27 12.32
CA ASN A 26 -0.14 8.40 12.38
C ASN A 26 -0.75 9.69 11.80
N GLU A 27 -1.69 9.58 10.86
CA GLU A 27 -2.36 10.71 10.22
C GLU A 27 -3.91 10.62 10.30
N PRO A 28 -4.49 10.70 11.52
CA PRO A 28 -5.92 10.45 11.71
C PRO A 28 -6.80 11.41 10.90
N GLY A 29 -7.67 10.84 10.07
CA GLY A 29 -8.67 11.59 9.30
C GLY A 29 -8.20 12.16 7.96
N LEU A 30 -6.91 12.00 7.61
CA LEU A 30 -6.38 12.39 6.30
C LEU A 30 -6.57 11.26 5.28
N ILE A 31 -6.09 10.06 5.62
CA ILE A 31 -6.21 8.85 4.79
C ILE A 31 -7.58 8.22 4.98
N SER A 32 -8.38 8.24 3.91
CA SER A 32 -9.76 7.72 3.91
C SER A 32 -9.85 6.25 3.52
N GLU A 33 -8.99 5.80 2.60
CA GLU A 33 -8.93 4.41 2.15
C GLU A 33 -7.50 4.03 1.79
N VAL A 34 -7.19 2.74 1.90
CA VAL A 34 -5.94 2.15 1.41
C VAL A 34 -6.25 0.90 0.62
N TRP A 35 -5.68 0.80 -0.59
CA TRP A 35 -5.93 -0.27 -1.55
C TRP A 35 -4.64 -1.01 -1.90
N LEU A 36 -4.69 -2.34 -1.84
CA LEU A 36 -3.61 -3.24 -2.24
C LEU A 36 -3.85 -3.75 -3.67
N PHE A 37 -2.87 -3.54 -4.54
CA PHE A 37 -2.88 -4.05 -5.91
C PHE A 37 -2.10 -5.36 -6.05
N PRO A 38 -2.50 -6.25 -6.98
CA PRO A 38 -1.84 -7.53 -7.14
C PRO A 38 -0.42 -7.39 -7.69
N ASP A 39 0.49 -8.23 -7.18
CA ASP A 39 1.79 -8.50 -7.81
C ASP A 39 1.89 -10.00 -8.16
N LYS A 40 2.02 -10.30 -9.45
CA LYS A 40 2.04 -11.70 -9.93
C LYS A 40 3.21 -12.51 -9.38
N ASN A 41 4.29 -11.84 -8.95
CA ASN A 41 5.51 -12.49 -8.48
C ASN A 41 5.58 -12.58 -6.96
N ASN A 42 4.62 -12.01 -6.23
CA ASN A 42 4.61 -11.91 -4.76
C ASN A 42 5.91 -11.33 -4.17
N LYS A 43 6.47 -10.29 -4.80
CA LYS A 43 7.72 -9.63 -4.35
C LYS A 43 7.52 -8.19 -3.88
N GLU A 44 6.40 -7.58 -4.23
CA GLU A 44 6.16 -6.17 -4.01
C GLU A 44 4.80 -5.93 -3.35
N VAL A 45 4.79 -5.10 -2.30
CA VAL A 45 3.58 -4.56 -1.69
C VAL A 45 3.21 -3.28 -2.46
N ARG A 46 2.08 -3.29 -3.17
CA ARG A 46 1.62 -2.17 -4.03
C ARG A 46 0.41 -1.49 -3.42
N LEU A 47 0.61 -0.30 -2.85
CA LEU A 47 -0.44 0.44 -2.15
C LEU A 47 -0.81 1.72 -2.89
N ILE A 48 -2.11 2.02 -2.91
CA ILE A 48 -2.61 3.36 -3.18
C ILE A 48 -3.40 3.84 -1.97
N GLU A 49 -3.02 5.00 -1.45
CA GLU A 49 -3.70 5.70 -0.36
C GLU A 49 -4.56 6.83 -0.91
N LEU A 50 -5.76 6.95 -0.35
CA LEU A 50 -6.68 8.04 -0.66
C LEU A 50 -6.60 9.09 0.44
N ASP A 51 -5.74 10.08 0.24
CA ASP A 51 -5.48 11.17 1.18
C ASP A 51 -6.13 12.47 0.70
N ARG A 52 -6.91 13.11 1.58
CA ARG A 52 -7.63 14.36 1.30
C ARG A 52 -6.72 15.58 1.09
N THR A 53 -5.46 15.48 1.48
CA THR A 53 -4.44 16.53 1.39
C THR A 53 -3.48 16.31 0.22
N ALA A 54 -3.61 15.19 -0.49
CA ALA A 54 -2.77 14.87 -1.64
C ALA A 54 -2.80 15.97 -2.70
N MET A 55 -1.67 16.18 -3.35
CA MET A 55 -1.61 16.98 -4.56
C MET A 55 -2.30 16.23 -5.71
N PRO A 56 -2.89 16.93 -6.70
CA PRO A 56 -3.54 16.25 -7.82
C PRO A 56 -2.52 15.44 -8.61
N HIS A 57 -2.95 14.28 -9.11
CA HIS A 57 -2.10 13.39 -9.90
C HIS A 57 -2.44 13.43 -11.39
N ASP A 58 -1.41 13.26 -12.22
CA ASP A 58 -1.57 12.99 -13.65
C ASP A 58 -1.99 11.52 -13.89
N ASN A 59 -2.45 11.23 -15.10
CA ASN A 59 -2.75 9.86 -15.53
C ASN A 59 -1.59 9.29 -16.37
N PRO A 60 -1.07 8.09 -16.06
CA PRO A 60 -1.40 7.21 -14.92
C PRO A 60 -0.80 7.70 -13.60
N ILE A 61 -1.31 7.16 -12.49
CA ILE A 61 -0.77 7.43 -11.15
C ILE A 61 0.72 7.06 -11.08
N ALA A 62 1.55 7.96 -10.56
CA ALA A 62 2.94 7.68 -10.27
C ALA A 62 3.09 7.11 -8.84
N ALA A 63 3.85 6.02 -8.70
CA ALA A 63 4.16 5.40 -7.42
C ALA A 63 5.64 5.57 -7.06
N PHE A 64 5.91 5.71 -5.76
CA PHE A 64 7.24 5.78 -5.19
C PHE A 64 7.61 4.42 -4.60
N GLY A 65 8.80 3.92 -4.95
CA GLY A 65 9.33 2.65 -4.49
C GLY A 65 10.28 2.81 -3.30
N PHE A 66 10.11 1.93 -2.32
CA PHE A 66 10.97 1.78 -1.16
C PHE A 66 11.59 0.38 -1.19
N PRO A 67 12.93 0.27 -1.17
CA PRO A 67 13.58 -1.03 -1.13
C PRO A 67 13.26 -1.76 0.18
N PRO A 68 13.39 -3.10 0.22
CA PRO A 68 13.35 -3.83 1.48
C PRO A 68 14.33 -3.22 2.48
N PHE A 69 13.86 -2.92 3.68
CA PHE A 69 14.68 -2.29 4.71
C PHE A 69 14.92 -3.25 5.87
N SER A 70 16.19 -3.65 6.07
CA SER A 70 16.60 -4.70 7.00
C SER A 70 16.17 -4.47 8.45
N GLU A 71 16.03 -3.22 8.88
CA GLU A 71 15.62 -2.90 10.26
C GLU A 71 14.10 -3.05 10.47
N SER A 72 13.30 -2.92 9.41
CA SER A 72 11.83 -2.94 9.51
C SER A 72 11.20 -4.34 9.56
N LYS A 73 12.00 -5.41 9.41
CA LYS A 73 11.54 -6.80 9.22
C LYS A 73 10.55 -6.99 8.05
N ILE A 74 10.41 -6.01 7.15
CA ILE A 74 9.59 -6.10 5.95
C ILE A 74 10.48 -6.59 4.80
N PRO A 75 10.32 -7.84 4.31
CA PRO A 75 11.20 -8.43 3.31
C PRO A 75 10.80 -8.09 1.86
N PHE A 76 9.87 -7.14 1.67
CA PHE A 76 9.31 -6.80 0.37
C PHE A 76 9.77 -5.42 -0.08
N HIS A 77 9.85 -5.23 -1.40
CA HIS A 77 9.79 -3.87 -1.95
C HIS A 77 8.39 -3.31 -1.66
N VAL A 78 8.30 -2.06 -1.24
CA VAL A 78 7.01 -1.39 -1.04
C VAL A 78 6.90 -0.28 -2.07
N ALA A 79 5.84 -0.29 -2.86
CA ALA A 79 5.54 0.78 -3.77
C ALA A 79 4.23 1.45 -3.34
N LEU A 80 4.27 2.77 -3.16
CA LEU A 80 3.18 3.56 -2.62
C LEU A 80 2.85 4.71 -3.56
N ALA A 81 1.57 4.89 -3.86
CA ALA A 81 1.04 6.12 -4.43
C ALA A 81 0.02 6.73 -3.49
N VAL A 82 -0.12 8.05 -3.53
CA VAL A 82 -1.08 8.79 -2.72
C VAL A 82 -1.88 9.68 -3.66
N ILE A 83 -3.19 9.50 -3.70
CA ILE A 83 -4.08 10.27 -4.57
C ILE A 83 -5.20 10.89 -3.75
N ARG A 84 -5.96 11.81 -4.34
CA ARG A 84 -7.17 12.32 -3.72
C ARG A 84 -8.32 11.32 -3.83
N PRO A 85 -9.27 11.29 -2.87
CA PRO A 85 -10.40 10.37 -2.94
C PRO A 85 -11.22 10.48 -4.23
N GLU A 86 -11.44 11.69 -4.74
CA GLU A 86 -12.19 11.95 -5.98
C GLU A 86 -11.47 11.55 -7.27
N GLU A 87 -10.18 11.22 -7.19
CA GLU A 87 -9.38 10.75 -8.33
C GLU A 87 -9.47 9.23 -8.51
N LYS A 88 -9.93 8.52 -7.48
CA LYS A 88 -10.19 7.09 -7.55
C LYS A 88 -11.20 6.80 -8.66
N ASP A 89 -10.94 5.76 -9.44
CA ASP A 89 -11.71 5.34 -10.63
C ASP A 89 -11.64 6.30 -11.83
N ARG A 90 -11.13 7.54 -11.67
CA ARG A 90 -10.82 8.45 -12.77
C ARG A 90 -9.40 8.26 -13.32
N LEU A 91 -8.46 7.93 -12.44
CA LEU A 91 -7.07 7.67 -12.80
C LEU A 91 -6.79 6.17 -12.94
N ASP A 92 -5.99 5.84 -13.94
CA ASP A 92 -5.43 4.50 -14.12
C ASP A 92 -4.37 4.25 -13.03
N PRO A 93 -4.36 3.07 -12.39
CA PRO A 93 -3.29 2.67 -11.49
C PRO A 93 -1.92 2.70 -12.17
N PRO A 94 -0.82 2.71 -11.40
CA PRO A 94 0.51 2.66 -11.96
C PRO A 94 0.69 1.52 -12.96
N VAL A 95 1.47 1.78 -14.02
CA VAL A 95 1.67 0.82 -15.12
C VAL A 95 2.15 -0.53 -14.57
N GLY A 96 1.43 -1.60 -14.90
CA GLY A 96 1.74 -2.96 -14.46
C GLY A 96 1.07 -3.40 -13.16
N TRP A 97 0.33 -2.53 -12.47
CA TRP A 97 -0.40 -2.86 -11.23
C TRP A 97 -1.77 -3.51 -11.47
N GLY A 98 -2.22 -3.56 -12.73
CA GLY A 98 -3.55 -4.05 -13.09
C GLY A 98 -4.57 -2.91 -13.12
N ASN A 99 -5.76 -3.14 -12.58
CA ASN A 99 -6.84 -2.14 -12.51
C ASN A 99 -7.53 -2.16 -11.14
N TRP A 100 -8.36 -1.16 -10.88
CA TRP A 100 -9.10 -1.01 -9.62
C TRP A 100 -9.99 -2.21 -9.26
N ASN A 101 -10.53 -2.94 -10.25
CA ASN A 101 -11.37 -4.13 -9.98
C ASN A 101 -10.57 -5.33 -9.46
N GLN A 102 -9.24 -5.31 -9.61
CA GLN A 102 -8.34 -6.33 -9.09
C GLN A 102 -7.75 -5.93 -7.73
N ALA A 103 -7.92 -4.67 -7.32
CA ALA A 103 -7.42 -4.16 -6.06
C ALA A 103 -8.29 -4.64 -4.90
N LYS A 104 -7.65 -4.88 -3.76
CA LYS A 104 -8.31 -5.22 -2.50
C LYS A 104 -8.22 -4.02 -1.58
N LYS A 105 -9.37 -3.54 -1.09
CA LYS A 105 -9.39 -2.57 0.00
C LYS A 105 -8.81 -3.21 1.26
N VAL A 106 -7.78 -2.60 1.85
CA VAL A 106 -7.16 -3.03 3.11
C VAL A 106 -7.49 -2.09 4.27
N TRP A 107 -7.93 -0.86 3.96
CA TRP A 107 -8.49 0.06 4.94
C TRP A 107 -9.61 0.93 4.34
N PRO A 108 -10.72 1.19 5.07
CA PRO A 108 -11.14 0.46 6.27
C PRO A 108 -11.38 -1.03 5.93
N SER A 109 -11.08 -1.90 6.89
CA SER A 109 -11.16 -3.37 6.75
C SER A 109 -12.55 -3.95 6.98
#